data_AF-A0AAE3HCY1-F1
#
_entry.id   AF-A0AAE3HCY1-F1
#
_cell.length_a   1.000
_cell.length_b   1.000
_cell.length_c   1.000
_cell.angle_alpha   90.00
_cell.angle_beta   90.00
_cell.angle_gamma   90.00
#
_symmetry.space_group_name_H-M   'P 1'
#
loop_
_entity.id
_entity.type
_entity.pdbx_description
1 polymer ?
#
loop_
_entity_poly.entity_id
_entity_poly.type
_entity_poly.pdbx_seq_one_letter_code
_entity_poly.pdbx_strand_id
1 'polypeptide(L)'
;MEIRIKENSGQELRNYQIPVVLDSSNFDFSLAQGSGQDIRFTAGDRQLQHWVEEWSTQSERATIWVKIPSIASGGTARITMHYGNPLATDISSGASTFDFFDDFSGNNLAFGNWEQFTTGGGQLTVTSGAARLIAPNYHPADISSVKTTRDFPINSIFVVKRKKVTTGTDPRGPVIVQGFVDSRNEDRSKLLVSTELQRETKVNWVLKNSTSSVGDTSKDLTDLNVAEDTWYTTGVAWYLEDELGKVAFFKNGVRDSKMDLTTTEKTNNLNIINVKAYLLVRSYPDVSDNTGYAAFEHAYVRKFVSDEPTVTIGKVTGASVQENTTDIPEPAKINVTVPGGIFNAVRVFDTATYDASALGELKASGFNMILVRTTPENIWSLERFVKAAHENGIQVYAMIIRDGGSSENMINTAQQIADYNSKSLARFDGINIALNPCSEDPDEACEDNLALLEGLRASSGSMPVAVDVPVSYDRSELQEVSGNVEFFILLTYDEQGNYMNSTATIVDSISAKMGEIRGAGENALIGIAVGEEYMTDAEVKDLIEGLQDYYSQDTAFMGTSIVVYEDYQEYSPVTSATDGNSPAIPAFTALTGITMLLAVAYILRKR
;
A
#
# COMPACT_ATOMS: atom_id res chain seq x y z
N MET A 1 -9.34 23.99 -12.09
CA MET A 1 -10.50 23.74 -12.99
C MET A 1 -11.59 23.00 -12.24
N GLU A 2 -12.83 23.47 -12.24
CA GLU A 2 -13.94 22.79 -11.54
C GLU A 2 -14.57 21.68 -12.40
N ILE A 3 -14.88 20.55 -11.76
CA ILE A 3 -15.56 19.39 -12.36
C ILE A 3 -16.78 19.05 -11.50
N ARG A 4 -17.92 18.83 -12.15
CA ARG A 4 -19.18 18.41 -11.53
C ARG A 4 -19.52 16.99 -11.94
N ILE A 5 -19.95 16.18 -10.97
CA ILE A 5 -20.27 14.76 -11.18
C ILE A 5 -21.71 14.54 -10.70
N LYS A 6 -22.61 14.22 -11.62
CA LYS A 6 -24.04 14.02 -11.37
C LYS A 6 -24.34 12.52 -11.20
N GLU A 7 -24.91 12.15 -10.06
CA GLU A 7 -25.43 10.79 -9.81
C GLU A 7 -26.73 10.57 -10.61
N ASN A 8 -26.84 9.41 -11.27
CA ASN A 8 -27.93 9.09 -12.20
C ASN A 8 -28.73 7.82 -11.84
N SER A 9 -28.18 6.93 -11.00
CA SER A 9 -28.78 5.65 -10.64
C SER A 9 -29.79 5.72 -9.49
N GLY A 10 -29.85 6.85 -8.77
CA GLY A 10 -30.70 6.99 -7.58
C GLY A 10 -30.15 6.26 -6.35
N GLN A 11 -28.85 5.95 -6.34
CA GLN A 11 -28.16 5.30 -5.23
C GLN A 11 -27.08 6.22 -4.64
N GLU A 12 -26.79 6.10 -3.34
CA GLU A 12 -25.61 6.74 -2.77
C GLU A 12 -24.36 5.96 -3.19
N LEU A 13 -23.40 6.65 -3.80
CA LEU A 13 -22.15 6.06 -4.26
C LEU A 13 -21.01 6.49 -3.33
N ARG A 14 -20.24 5.53 -2.81
CA ARG A 14 -19.10 5.78 -1.90
C ARG A 14 -17.82 5.20 -2.47
N ASN A 15 -16.72 5.94 -2.37
CA ASN A 15 -15.41 5.58 -2.93
C ASN A 15 -15.56 5.06 -4.38
N TYR A 16 -16.24 5.84 -5.22
CA TYR A 16 -16.63 5.45 -6.58
C TYR A 16 -15.65 6.04 -7.59
N GLN A 17 -15.14 5.22 -8.51
CA GLN A 17 -14.14 5.63 -9.49
C GLN A 17 -14.79 6.21 -10.74
N ILE A 18 -14.42 7.44 -11.10
CA ILE A 18 -15.00 8.19 -12.23
C ILE A 18 -13.91 8.58 -13.22
N PRO A 19 -14.10 8.35 -14.53
CA PRO A 19 -13.18 8.85 -15.54
C PRO A 19 -13.44 10.32 -15.83
N VAL A 20 -12.38 11.13 -15.78
CA VAL A 20 -12.33 12.51 -16.25
C VAL A 20 -11.58 12.50 -17.59
N VAL A 21 -12.30 12.83 -18.67
CA VAL A 21 -11.75 12.85 -20.03
C VAL A 21 -11.44 14.28 -20.44
N LEU A 22 -10.18 14.56 -20.74
CA LEU A 22 -9.71 15.85 -21.21
C LEU A 22 -9.43 15.80 -22.71
N ASP A 23 -9.77 16.89 -23.40
CA ASP A 23 -9.39 17.12 -24.78
C ASP A 23 -9.20 18.61 -25.06
N SER A 24 -8.73 18.95 -26.26
CA SER A 24 -8.47 20.35 -26.64
C SER A 24 -9.71 21.26 -26.64
N SER A 25 -10.92 20.72 -26.54
CA SER A 25 -12.14 21.52 -26.37
C SER A 25 -12.36 21.97 -24.92
N ASN A 26 -11.72 21.31 -23.95
CA ASN A 26 -11.96 21.51 -22.51
C ASN A 26 -10.70 21.77 -21.67
N PHE A 27 -9.50 21.47 -22.17
CA PHE A 27 -8.23 21.64 -21.46
C PHE A 27 -7.09 22.06 -22.41
N ASP A 28 -6.19 22.93 -21.92
CA ASP A 28 -4.96 23.33 -22.63
C ASP A 28 -3.78 22.51 -22.09
N PHE A 29 -3.30 21.57 -22.90
CA PHE A 29 -2.23 20.63 -22.53
C PHE A 29 -0.86 21.29 -22.36
N SER A 30 -0.68 22.55 -22.76
CA SER A 30 0.55 23.30 -22.51
C SER A 30 0.67 23.79 -21.06
N LEU A 31 -0.42 23.75 -20.29
CA LEU A 31 -0.47 24.22 -18.90
C LEU A 31 -0.08 23.15 -17.87
N ALA A 32 0.25 21.94 -18.29
CA ALA A 32 0.63 20.83 -17.43
C ALA A 32 1.93 20.19 -17.92
N GLN A 33 2.54 19.35 -17.08
CA GLN A 33 3.73 18.60 -17.46
C GLN A 33 3.45 17.56 -18.56
N GLY A 34 4.51 17.13 -19.25
CA GLY A 34 4.42 16.35 -20.49
C GLY A 34 3.67 15.02 -20.40
N SER A 35 3.54 14.45 -19.20
CA SER A 35 2.76 13.23 -18.92
C SER A 35 1.67 13.46 -17.86
N GLY A 36 1.36 14.72 -17.53
CA GLY A 36 0.36 15.05 -16.51
C GLY A 36 0.81 14.80 -15.07
N GLN A 37 2.11 14.76 -14.80
CA GLN A 37 2.67 14.47 -13.47
C GLN A 37 2.20 15.46 -12.38
N ASP A 38 1.91 16.70 -12.76
CA ASP A 38 1.47 17.77 -11.87
C ASP A 38 -0.04 17.83 -11.64
N ILE A 39 -0.81 16.90 -12.22
CA ILE A 39 -2.25 16.86 -12.03
C ILE A 39 -2.58 16.48 -10.58
N ARG A 40 -3.50 17.23 -9.97
CA ARG A 40 -4.08 16.94 -8.66
C ARG A 40 -5.58 17.11 -8.68
N PHE A 41 -6.30 16.36 -7.85
CA PHE A 41 -7.73 16.53 -7.63
C PHE A 41 -8.02 16.78 -6.16
N THR A 42 -8.93 17.70 -5.85
CA THR A 42 -9.42 17.91 -4.49
C THR A 42 -10.94 17.95 -4.43
N ALA A 43 -11.51 17.52 -3.31
CA ALA A 43 -12.89 17.79 -2.93
C ALA A 43 -12.89 18.62 -1.63
N GLY A 44 -13.11 19.94 -1.76
CA GLY A 44 -12.78 20.87 -0.68
C GLY A 44 -11.26 20.86 -0.42
N ASP A 45 -10.87 20.67 0.85
CA ASP A 45 -9.46 20.66 1.28
C ASP A 45 -8.81 19.26 1.23
N ARG A 46 -9.58 18.21 0.87
CA ARG A 46 -9.08 16.83 0.78
C ARG A 46 -8.57 16.52 -0.63
N GLN A 47 -7.32 16.07 -0.73
CA GLN A 47 -6.77 15.49 -1.96
C GLN A 47 -7.43 14.14 -2.28
N LEU A 48 -7.69 13.90 -3.57
CA LEU A 48 -8.32 12.68 -4.07
C LEU A 48 -7.28 11.81 -4.79
N GLN A 49 -7.41 10.49 -4.59
CA GLN A 49 -6.64 9.51 -5.34
C GLN A 49 -7.08 9.51 -6.80
N HIS A 50 -6.10 9.41 -7.69
CA HIS A 50 -6.33 9.38 -9.12
C HIS A 50 -5.30 8.53 -9.83
N TRP A 51 -5.63 8.12 -11.04
CA TRP A 51 -4.74 7.40 -11.93
C TRP A 51 -4.87 7.92 -13.36
N VAL A 52 -3.75 8.29 -13.95
CA VAL A 52 -3.63 8.72 -15.34
C VAL A 52 -3.54 7.47 -16.22
N GLU A 53 -4.66 7.10 -16.85
CA GLU A 53 -4.72 5.96 -17.78
C GLU A 53 -4.04 6.29 -19.11
N GLU A 54 -4.23 7.52 -19.58
CA GLU A 54 -3.64 8.02 -20.81
C GLU A 54 -3.37 9.53 -20.66
N TRP A 55 -2.20 9.96 -21.12
CA TRP A 55 -1.88 11.37 -21.30
C TRP A 55 -1.05 11.57 -22.56
N SER A 56 -1.58 12.34 -23.51
CA SER A 56 -0.90 12.64 -24.76
C SER A 56 -1.05 14.11 -25.11
N THR A 57 0.06 14.84 -25.03
CA THR A 57 0.16 16.22 -25.49
C THR A 57 0.10 16.33 -27.01
N GLN A 58 0.47 15.28 -27.75
CA GLN A 58 0.44 15.27 -29.21
C GLN A 58 -1.00 15.16 -29.76
N SER A 59 -1.80 14.28 -29.18
CA SER A 59 -3.21 14.12 -29.58
C SER A 59 -4.16 14.97 -28.76
N GLU A 60 -3.63 15.76 -27.82
CA GLU A 60 -4.38 16.60 -26.87
C GLU A 60 -5.54 15.81 -26.25
N ARG A 61 -5.21 14.65 -25.68
CA ARG A 61 -6.16 13.77 -24.99
C ARG A 61 -5.58 13.20 -23.71
N ALA A 62 -6.42 13.10 -22.69
CA ALA A 62 -6.12 12.37 -21.48
C ALA A 62 -7.37 11.71 -20.89
N THR A 63 -7.18 10.56 -20.26
CA THR A 63 -8.19 9.87 -19.45
C THR A 63 -7.61 9.68 -18.06
N ILE A 64 -8.27 10.26 -17.06
CA ILE A 64 -7.80 10.27 -15.68
C ILE A 64 -8.91 9.76 -14.78
N TRP A 65 -8.69 8.65 -14.09
CA TRP A 65 -9.64 8.10 -13.14
C TRP A 65 -9.47 8.75 -11.78
N VAL A 66 -10.57 9.13 -11.13
CA VAL A 66 -10.55 9.79 -9.81
C VAL A 66 -11.48 9.05 -8.86
N LYS A 67 -11.01 8.73 -7.65
CA LYS A 67 -11.80 8.07 -6.61
C LYS A 67 -12.58 9.08 -5.80
N ILE A 68 -13.90 9.12 -6.00
CA ILE A 68 -14.80 10.08 -5.35
C ILE A 68 -15.30 9.51 -4.01
N PRO A 69 -15.05 10.16 -2.87
CA PRO A 69 -15.38 9.60 -1.56
C PRO A 69 -16.89 9.36 -1.36
N SER A 70 -17.73 10.30 -1.83
CA SER A 70 -19.18 10.21 -1.71
C SER A 70 -19.88 11.02 -2.79
N ILE A 71 -20.92 10.45 -3.38
CA ILE A 71 -21.88 11.12 -4.25
C ILE A 71 -23.28 10.75 -3.75
N ALA A 72 -24.03 11.74 -3.27
CA ALA A 72 -25.38 11.51 -2.76
C ALA A 72 -26.31 11.05 -3.89
N SER A 73 -27.29 10.21 -3.55
CA SER A 73 -28.34 9.75 -4.48
C SER A 73 -29.02 10.91 -5.19
N GLY A 74 -29.01 10.90 -6.51
CA GLY A 74 -29.52 11.98 -7.37
C GLY A 74 -28.81 13.33 -7.15
N GLY A 75 -27.71 13.37 -6.40
CA GLY A 75 -26.94 14.57 -6.06
C GLY A 75 -25.87 14.90 -7.09
N THR A 76 -25.15 16.01 -6.85
CA THR A 76 -23.99 16.41 -7.65
C THR A 76 -22.79 16.62 -6.74
N ALA A 77 -21.73 15.83 -6.92
CA ALA A 77 -20.44 16.06 -6.29
C ALA A 77 -19.63 17.11 -7.08
N ARG A 78 -18.79 17.86 -6.39
CA ARG A 78 -17.89 18.87 -6.99
C ARG A 78 -16.47 18.55 -6.59
N ILE A 79 -15.58 18.52 -7.57
CA ILE A 79 -14.14 18.38 -7.38
C ILE A 79 -13.40 19.46 -8.17
N THR A 80 -12.17 19.73 -7.77
CA THR A 80 -11.29 20.69 -8.44
C THR A 80 -10.05 19.97 -8.94
N MET A 81 -9.74 20.10 -10.22
CA MET A 81 -8.47 19.69 -10.80
C MET A 81 -7.46 20.85 -10.76
N HIS A 82 -6.25 20.60 -10.26
CA HIS A 82 -5.13 21.54 -10.21
C HIS A 82 -3.99 21.05 -11.13
N TYR A 83 -3.23 21.99 -11.69
CA TYR A 83 -2.17 21.79 -12.68
C TYR A 83 -1.34 23.07 -12.82
N GLY A 84 -0.19 22.99 -13.51
CA GLY A 84 0.72 24.10 -13.77
C GLY A 84 1.89 24.23 -12.80
N ASN A 85 2.11 23.23 -11.95
CA ASN A 85 3.26 23.20 -11.05
C ASN A 85 4.38 22.31 -11.62
N PRO A 86 5.44 22.90 -12.20
CA PRO A 86 6.54 22.11 -12.79
C PRO A 86 7.40 21.39 -11.75
N LEU A 87 7.25 21.71 -10.46
CA LEU A 87 7.97 21.05 -9.36
C LEU A 87 7.17 19.91 -8.74
N ALA A 88 5.90 19.71 -9.14
CA ALA A 88 5.10 18.61 -8.63
C ALA A 88 5.61 17.27 -9.17
N THR A 89 5.82 16.31 -8.27
CA THR A 89 6.12 14.92 -8.60
C THR A 89 4.85 14.20 -9.08
N ASP A 90 4.99 13.10 -9.81
CA ASP A 90 3.84 12.28 -10.17
C ASP A 90 3.32 11.54 -8.93
N ILE A 91 2.00 11.53 -8.74
CA ILE A 91 1.32 10.77 -7.66
C ILE A 91 0.19 9.89 -8.20
N SER A 92 0.11 9.73 -9.53
CA SER A 92 -0.88 8.90 -10.19
C SER A 92 -0.72 7.44 -9.74
N SER A 93 -1.76 6.86 -9.12
CA SER A 93 -1.72 5.48 -8.59
C SER A 93 -3.05 4.76 -8.87
N GLY A 94 -2.96 3.71 -9.69
CA GLY A 94 -4.10 2.84 -9.99
C GLY A 94 -4.55 2.03 -8.78
N ALA A 95 -3.58 1.52 -8.00
CA ALA A 95 -3.83 0.74 -6.79
C ALA A 95 -4.67 1.50 -5.75
N SER A 96 -4.35 2.77 -5.49
CA SER A 96 -5.12 3.60 -4.55
C SER A 96 -6.47 4.06 -5.12
N THR A 97 -6.60 4.12 -6.45
CA THR A 97 -7.80 4.60 -7.15
C THR A 97 -8.88 3.52 -7.25
N PHE A 98 -8.54 2.31 -7.68
CA PHE A 98 -9.49 1.22 -7.94
C PHE A 98 -9.70 0.28 -6.75
N ASP A 99 -10.64 -0.66 -6.88
CA ASP A 99 -10.85 -1.72 -5.87
C ASP A 99 -9.90 -2.91 -6.11
N PHE A 100 -9.38 -3.01 -7.33
CA PHE A 100 -8.26 -3.86 -7.75
C PHE A 100 -7.57 -3.20 -8.94
N PHE A 101 -6.25 -3.26 -9.00
CA PHE A 101 -5.47 -2.72 -10.10
C PHE A 101 -4.17 -3.52 -10.27
N ASP A 102 -3.76 -3.72 -11.51
CA ASP A 102 -2.45 -4.25 -11.88
C ASP A 102 -2.06 -3.66 -13.23
N ASP A 103 -0.91 -2.99 -13.32
CA ASP A 103 -0.33 -2.47 -14.56
C ASP A 103 0.82 -3.34 -15.10
N PHE A 104 1.04 -4.49 -14.47
CA PHE A 104 2.04 -5.47 -14.85
C PHE A 104 3.44 -4.87 -15.07
N SER A 105 3.77 -3.81 -14.32
CA SER A 105 5.05 -3.07 -14.38
C SER A 105 6.23 -3.87 -13.83
N GLY A 106 5.97 -4.85 -12.95
CA GLY A 106 6.96 -5.76 -12.39
C GLY A 106 7.50 -6.80 -13.39
N ASN A 107 8.43 -7.64 -12.91
CA ASN A 107 9.01 -8.73 -13.71
C ASN A 107 8.17 -10.04 -13.65
N ASN A 108 7.21 -10.11 -12.73
CA ASN A 108 6.31 -11.24 -12.52
C ASN A 108 4.90 -10.69 -12.23
N LEU A 109 3.90 -11.57 -12.18
CA LEU A 109 2.61 -11.19 -11.60
C LEU A 109 2.85 -10.78 -10.14
N ALA A 110 2.23 -9.68 -9.72
CA ALA A 110 2.29 -9.23 -8.34
C ALA A 110 1.87 -10.37 -7.40
N PHE A 111 2.71 -10.66 -6.40
CA PHE A 111 2.44 -11.72 -5.44
C PHE A 111 1.12 -11.44 -4.74
N GLY A 112 0.29 -12.47 -4.56
CA GLY A 112 -0.99 -12.30 -3.88
C GLY A 112 -2.09 -11.59 -4.68
N ASN A 113 -1.86 -11.09 -5.91
CA ASN A 113 -2.92 -10.49 -6.74
C ASN A 113 -3.63 -11.54 -7.64
N TRP A 114 -2.88 -12.51 -8.15
CA TRP A 114 -3.38 -13.49 -9.12
C TRP A 114 -3.01 -14.93 -8.75
N GLU A 115 -3.99 -15.82 -8.81
CA GLU A 115 -3.79 -17.27 -8.96
C GLU A 115 -3.58 -17.59 -10.44
N GLN A 116 -2.44 -18.17 -10.78
CA GLN A 116 -2.14 -18.61 -12.15
C GLN A 116 -2.47 -20.09 -12.35
N PHE A 117 -2.93 -20.45 -13.54
CA PHE A 117 -3.11 -21.84 -13.95
C PHE A 117 -2.69 -22.03 -15.41
N THR A 118 -1.84 -23.03 -15.65
CA THR A 118 -1.36 -23.40 -16.98
C THR A 118 -1.42 -24.90 -17.19
N THR A 119 -1.84 -25.34 -18.37
CA THR A 119 -1.78 -26.77 -18.76
C THR A 119 -1.61 -26.90 -20.28
N GLY A 120 -1.31 -28.11 -20.76
CA GLY A 120 -1.12 -28.37 -22.21
C GLY A 120 0.06 -27.63 -22.85
N GLY A 121 0.95 -27.06 -22.02
CA GLY A 121 2.07 -26.23 -22.44
C GLY A 121 1.82 -24.72 -22.41
N GLY A 122 0.67 -24.29 -21.88
CA GLY A 122 0.37 -22.88 -21.62
C GLY A 122 1.46 -22.21 -20.80
N GLN A 123 1.71 -20.94 -21.10
CA GLN A 123 2.73 -20.14 -20.43
C GLN A 123 2.17 -18.78 -20.03
N LEU A 124 2.74 -18.26 -18.94
CA LEU A 124 2.52 -16.91 -18.48
C LEU A 124 3.87 -16.21 -18.38
N THR A 125 3.95 -14.99 -18.91
CA THR A 125 5.14 -14.14 -18.76
C THR A 125 4.71 -12.71 -18.45
N VAL A 126 5.49 -11.99 -17.65
CA VAL A 126 5.36 -10.55 -17.49
C VAL A 126 6.61 -9.90 -18.02
N THR A 127 6.44 -9.02 -19.01
CA THR A 127 7.57 -8.34 -19.65
C THR A 127 7.12 -7.01 -20.22
N SER A 128 7.94 -5.98 -19.99
CA SER A 128 7.75 -4.66 -20.61
C SER A 128 6.42 -3.99 -20.23
N GLY A 129 6.01 -4.07 -18.96
CA GLY A 129 4.75 -3.46 -18.50
C GLY A 129 3.50 -4.17 -19.01
N ALA A 130 3.59 -5.49 -19.24
CA ALA A 130 2.45 -6.27 -19.71
C ALA A 130 2.55 -7.74 -19.31
N ALA A 131 1.44 -8.32 -18.85
CA ALA A 131 1.28 -9.75 -18.70
C ALA A 131 0.86 -10.40 -20.02
N ARG A 132 1.44 -11.54 -20.36
CA ARG A 132 1.13 -12.33 -21.55
C ARG A 132 0.64 -13.71 -21.13
N LEU A 133 -0.59 -14.03 -21.50
CA LEU A 133 -1.14 -15.38 -21.45
C LEU A 133 -0.96 -16.02 -22.82
N ILE A 134 -0.15 -17.08 -22.87
CA ILE A 134 0.34 -17.67 -24.10
C ILE A 134 -0.28 -19.06 -24.29
N ALA A 135 -0.79 -19.33 -25.48
CA ALA A 135 -1.21 -20.65 -25.94
C ALA A 135 -0.24 -21.09 -27.06
N PRO A 136 0.92 -21.68 -26.71
CA PRO A 136 1.97 -22.01 -27.68
C PRO A 136 1.73 -23.31 -28.44
N ASN A 137 0.76 -24.13 -28.05
CA ASN A 137 0.47 -25.42 -28.66
C ASN A 137 -0.98 -25.48 -29.19
N TYR A 138 -1.17 -26.07 -30.36
CA TYR A 138 -2.52 -26.31 -30.89
C TYR A 138 -3.14 -27.57 -30.27
N HIS A 139 -3.43 -27.51 -28.96
CA HIS A 139 -3.97 -28.63 -28.20
C HIS A 139 -5.17 -28.19 -27.36
N PRO A 140 -6.27 -28.96 -27.28
CA PRO A 140 -7.46 -28.56 -26.52
C PRO A 140 -7.23 -28.31 -25.02
N ALA A 141 -6.12 -28.82 -24.48
CA ALA A 141 -5.70 -28.59 -23.10
C ALA A 141 -4.69 -27.43 -22.95
N ASP A 142 -4.31 -26.74 -24.03
CA ASP A 142 -3.40 -25.59 -23.97
C ASP A 142 -4.16 -24.37 -23.44
N ILE A 143 -3.92 -24.10 -22.16
CA ILE A 143 -4.64 -23.07 -21.39
C ILE A 143 -3.61 -22.30 -20.56
N SER A 144 -3.73 -20.98 -20.61
CA SER A 144 -3.08 -20.05 -19.68
C SER A 144 -4.14 -19.14 -19.11
N SER A 145 -4.28 -19.12 -17.78
CA SER A 145 -5.25 -18.27 -17.11
C SER A 145 -4.69 -17.64 -15.84
N VAL A 146 -5.29 -16.51 -15.49
CA VAL A 146 -5.13 -15.86 -14.19
C VAL A 146 -6.48 -15.54 -13.61
N LYS A 147 -6.57 -15.65 -12.29
CA LYS A 147 -7.77 -15.36 -11.52
C LYS A 147 -7.38 -14.56 -10.29
N THR A 148 -8.09 -13.48 -10.00
CA THR A 148 -7.82 -12.68 -8.79
C THR A 148 -7.92 -13.52 -7.51
N THR A 149 -7.02 -13.30 -6.55
CA THR A 149 -7.04 -13.93 -5.21
C THR A 149 -8.14 -13.34 -4.33
N ARG A 150 -8.54 -12.08 -4.57
CA ARG A 150 -9.63 -11.39 -3.91
C ARG A 150 -10.97 -11.62 -4.60
N ASP A 151 -12.04 -11.35 -3.87
CA ASP A 151 -13.42 -11.46 -4.32
C ASP A 151 -14.04 -10.08 -4.50
N PHE A 152 -14.91 -9.93 -5.49
CA PHE A 152 -15.64 -8.71 -5.78
C PHE A 152 -17.14 -8.92 -5.66
N PRO A 153 -17.87 -7.97 -5.05
CA PRO A 153 -19.32 -8.07 -4.93
C PRO A 153 -20.01 -7.84 -6.28
N ILE A 154 -21.31 -8.13 -6.34
CA ILE A 154 -22.17 -7.62 -7.39
C ILE A 154 -22.09 -6.09 -7.46
N ASN A 155 -22.41 -5.51 -8.62
CA ASN A 155 -22.20 -4.08 -8.94
C ASN A 155 -20.71 -3.76 -9.16
N SER A 156 -20.02 -4.64 -9.88
CA SER A 156 -18.61 -4.51 -10.24
C SER A 156 -18.41 -4.62 -11.76
N ILE A 157 -17.40 -3.94 -12.27
CA ILE A 157 -16.93 -4.07 -13.66
C ILE A 157 -15.44 -4.41 -13.67
N PHE A 158 -15.08 -5.44 -14.43
CA PHE A 158 -13.70 -5.85 -14.68
C PHE A 158 -13.25 -5.34 -16.04
N VAL A 159 -12.24 -4.49 -16.07
CA VAL A 159 -11.72 -3.85 -17.28
C VAL A 159 -10.27 -4.24 -17.48
N VAL A 160 -9.90 -4.51 -18.73
CA VAL A 160 -8.50 -4.76 -19.12
C VAL A 160 -8.15 -3.99 -20.39
N LYS A 161 -6.93 -3.47 -20.46
CA LYS A 161 -6.31 -3.03 -21.72
C LYS A 161 -5.52 -4.18 -22.28
N ARG A 162 -5.94 -4.68 -23.44
CA ARG A 162 -5.42 -5.92 -24.02
C ARG A 162 -5.13 -5.79 -25.52
N LYS A 163 -4.35 -6.74 -26.02
CA LYS A 163 -4.16 -7.00 -27.45
C LYS A 163 -4.01 -8.49 -27.71
N LYS A 164 -4.22 -8.90 -28.96
CA LYS A 164 -4.05 -10.29 -29.42
C LYS A 164 -2.92 -10.36 -30.45
N VAL A 165 -2.11 -11.41 -30.34
CA VAL A 165 -1.06 -11.74 -31.30
C VAL A 165 -1.09 -13.23 -31.64
N THR A 166 -1.15 -13.53 -32.93
CA THR A 166 -1.18 -14.86 -33.52
C THR A 166 0.24 -15.27 -33.91
N THR A 167 0.67 -16.43 -33.42
CA THR A 167 1.98 -17.02 -33.76
C THR A 167 1.86 -18.22 -34.68
N GLY A 168 0.68 -18.84 -34.73
CA GLY A 168 0.40 -19.99 -35.58
C GLY A 168 0.04 -19.60 -37.01
N THR A 169 -0.16 -20.63 -37.83
CA THR A 169 -0.56 -20.51 -39.24
C THR A 169 -2.06 -20.26 -39.44
N ASP A 170 -2.90 -20.54 -38.45
CA ASP A 170 -4.32 -20.23 -38.48
C ASP A 170 -4.55 -18.77 -38.07
N PRO A 171 -5.08 -17.92 -38.96
CA PRO A 171 -5.25 -16.49 -38.73
C PRO A 171 -6.30 -16.15 -37.67
N ARG A 172 -7.06 -17.14 -37.17
CA ARG A 172 -7.97 -16.92 -36.03
C ARG A 172 -7.20 -16.55 -34.76
N GLY A 173 -6.01 -17.11 -34.59
CA GLY A 173 -5.22 -16.97 -33.37
C GLY A 173 -5.91 -17.57 -32.15
N PRO A 174 -5.40 -17.25 -30.94
CA PRO A 174 -5.91 -17.84 -29.72
C PRO A 174 -7.28 -17.25 -29.35
N VAL A 175 -8.06 -18.01 -28.60
CA VAL A 175 -9.31 -17.56 -27.99
C VAL A 175 -8.99 -16.81 -26.71
N ILE A 176 -9.62 -15.65 -26.51
CA ILE A 176 -9.47 -14.84 -25.29
C ILE A 176 -10.79 -14.87 -24.52
N VAL A 177 -10.68 -15.10 -23.22
CA VAL A 177 -11.82 -15.16 -22.31
C VAL A 177 -11.59 -14.20 -21.15
N GLN A 178 -12.61 -13.40 -20.84
CA GLN A 178 -12.58 -12.39 -19.78
C GLN A 178 -13.89 -12.45 -18.97
N GLY A 179 -13.83 -12.18 -17.67
CA GLY A 179 -15.03 -11.88 -16.90
C GLY A 179 -14.89 -12.31 -15.46
N PHE A 180 -15.90 -13.00 -14.96
CA PHE A 180 -16.06 -13.36 -13.56
C PHE A 180 -16.34 -14.85 -13.38
N VAL A 181 -15.74 -15.44 -12.35
CA VAL A 181 -15.95 -16.84 -11.95
C VAL A 181 -16.25 -16.96 -10.45
N ASP A 182 -16.85 -18.07 -10.04
CA ASP A 182 -17.16 -18.36 -8.63
C ASP A 182 -15.87 -18.45 -7.79
N SER A 183 -15.88 -17.81 -6.62
CA SER A 183 -14.70 -17.70 -5.76
C SER A 183 -14.20 -19.01 -5.18
N ARG A 184 -15.07 -20.02 -5.06
CA ARG A 184 -14.71 -21.33 -4.47
C ARG A 184 -14.26 -22.34 -5.52
N ASN A 185 -14.79 -22.22 -6.74
CA ASN A 185 -14.46 -23.12 -7.85
C ASN A 185 -14.96 -22.51 -9.17
N GLU A 186 -14.03 -22.18 -10.06
CA GLU A 186 -14.31 -21.52 -11.33
C GLU A 186 -15.28 -22.29 -12.24
N ASP A 187 -15.39 -23.62 -12.09
CA ASP A 187 -16.31 -24.46 -12.83
C ASP A 187 -17.75 -24.46 -12.31
N ARG A 188 -18.03 -23.83 -11.17
CA ARG A 188 -19.39 -23.78 -10.60
C ARG A 188 -20.23 -22.70 -11.23
N SER A 189 -19.77 -21.44 -11.17
CA SER A 189 -20.49 -20.31 -11.73
C SER A 189 -19.55 -19.47 -12.59
N LYS A 190 -19.99 -19.11 -13.79
CA LYS A 190 -19.21 -18.39 -14.80
C LYS A 190 -20.05 -17.29 -15.42
N LEU A 191 -19.46 -16.11 -15.53
CA LEU A 191 -19.91 -14.99 -16.33
C LEU A 191 -18.73 -14.53 -17.16
N LEU A 192 -18.57 -15.11 -18.35
CA LEU A 192 -17.40 -14.88 -19.17
C LEU A 192 -17.81 -14.43 -20.56
N VAL A 193 -17.09 -13.47 -21.13
CA VAL A 193 -17.12 -13.18 -22.55
C VAL A 193 -15.99 -13.94 -23.23
N SER A 194 -16.28 -14.58 -24.35
CA SER A 194 -15.32 -15.25 -25.22
C SER A 194 -15.20 -14.46 -26.52
N THR A 195 -13.98 -14.12 -26.91
CA THR A 195 -13.68 -13.48 -28.19
C THR A 195 -12.85 -14.41 -29.06
N GLU A 196 -13.30 -14.55 -30.29
CA GLU A 196 -12.96 -15.64 -31.19
C GLU A 196 -12.77 -15.14 -32.62
N LEU A 197 -12.14 -15.99 -33.44
CA LEU A 197 -11.86 -15.74 -34.85
C LEU A 197 -10.86 -14.60 -35.13
N GLN A 198 -10.49 -14.48 -36.40
CA GLN A 198 -9.59 -13.43 -36.88
C GLN A 198 -10.21 -12.06 -36.58
N ARG A 199 -9.41 -11.14 -36.03
CA ARG A 199 -9.86 -9.79 -35.62
C ARG A 199 -10.96 -9.76 -34.54
N GLU A 200 -11.19 -10.89 -33.86
CA GLU A 200 -12.17 -11.02 -32.77
C GLU A 200 -13.61 -10.71 -33.24
N THR A 201 -13.94 -11.26 -34.41
CA THR A 201 -15.22 -11.02 -35.11
C THR A 201 -16.37 -11.87 -34.60
N LYS A 202 -16.10 -12.80 -33.69
CA LYS A 202 -17.10 -13.55 -32.97
C LYS A 202 -16.97 -13.26 -31.48
N VAL A 203 -18.04 -12.78 -30.88
CA VAL A 203 -18.10 -12.46 -29.45
C VAL A 203 -19.39 -13.03 -28.86
N ASN A 204 -19.24 -13.85 -27.83
CA ASN A 204 -20.37 -14.50 -27.18
C ASN A 204 -20.15 -14.63 -25.67
N TRP A 205 -21.26 -14.77 -24.94
CA TRP A 205 -21.24 -15.10 -23.52
C TRP A 205 -21.03 -16.60 -23.30
N VAL A 206 -20.35 -16.93 -22.21
CA VAL A 206 -20.19 -18.26 -21.64
C VAL A 206 -20.67 -18.16 -20.19
N LEU A 207 -21.89 -18.63 -19.95
CA LEU A 207 -22.59 -18.51 -18.68
C LEU A 207 -22.76 -19.88 -18.03
N LYS A 208 -22.56 -19.96 -16.72
CA LYS A 208 -22.88 -21.17 -15.95
C LYS A 208 -23.32 -20.80 -14.54
N ASN A 209 -24.31 -21.51 -14.01
CA ASN A 209 -24.73 -21.43 -12.61
C ASN A 209 -24.41 -22.73 -11.89
N SER A 210 -24.08 -22.64 -10.61
CA SER A 210 -23.80 -23.76 -9.70
C SER A 210 -24.89 -24.84 -9.63
N THR A 211 -26.14 -24.52 -9.99
CA THR A 211 -27.28 -25.45 -10.02
C THR A 211 -27.50 -26.11 -11.37
N SER A 212 -26.82 -25.65 -12.44
CA SER A 212 -26.89 -26.23 -13.78
C SER A 212 -25.73 -27.17 -14.04
N SER A 213 -26.02 -28.39 -14.49
CA SER A 213 -25.01 -29.36 -14.95
C SER A 213 -24.43 -28.99 -16.33
N VAL A 214 -25.04 -28.04 -17.04
CA VAL A 214 -24.66 -27.63 -18.41
C VAL A 214 -24.41 -26.12 -18.43
N GLY A 215 -23.26 -25.69 -18.95
CA GLY A 215 -23.00 -24.27 -19.24
C GLY A 215 -23.77 -23.83 -20.49
N ASP A 216 -24.30 -22.61 -20.47
CA ASP A 216 -24.97 -21.99 -21.62
C ASP A 216 -23.99 -21.08 -22.35
N THR A 217 -23.74 -21.37 -23.62
CA THR A 217 -22.92 -20.52 -24.49
C THR A 217 -23.86 -19.81 -25.44
N SER A 218 -23.88 -18.48 -25.40
CA SER A 218 -24.74 -17.72 -26.29
C SER A 218 -24.33 -17.93 -27.75
N LYS A 219 -25.23 -17.58 -28.66
CA LYS A 219 -24.83 -17.37 -30.06
C LYS A 219 -23.82 -16.23 -30.16
N ASP A 220 -23.21 -16.09 -31.32
CA ASP A 220 -22.45 -14.90 -31.69
C ASP A 220 -23.36 -13.66 -31.63
N LEU A 221 -22.90 -12.61 -30.95
CA LEU A 221 -23.70 -11.42 -30.62
C LEU A 221 -23.10 -10.14 -31.22
N THR A 222 -21.77 -10.05 -31.33
CA THR A 222 -21.10 -8.84 -31.83
C THR A 222 -19.70 -9.13 -32.38
N ASP A 223 -19.06 -8.11 -32.94
CA ASP A 223 -17.76 -8.14 -33.62
C ASP A 223 -16.90 -6.98 -33.10
N LEU A 224 -15.68 -7.27 -32.60
CA LEU A 224 -14.75 -6.22 -32.16
C LEU A 224 -13.94 -5.63 -33.31
N ASN A 225 -13.69 -6.36 -34.40
CA ASN A 225 -12.96 -5.94 -35.59
C ASN A 225 -11.61 -5.25 -35.27
N VAL A 226 -10.88 -5.76 -34.29
CA VAL A 226 -9.60 -5.19 -33.84
C VAL A 226 -8.49 -5.74 -34.74
N ALA A 227 -7.59 -4.86 -35.19
CA ALA A 227 -6.40 -5.30 -35.91
C ALA A 227 -5.45 -6.09 -34.99
N GLU A 228 -4.66 -6.97 -35.57
CA GLU A 228 -3.64 -7.72 -34.84
C GLU A 228 -2.68 -6.76 -34.13
N ASP A 229 -2.16 -7.17 -32.96
CA ASP A 229 -1.16 -6.42 -32.19
C ASP A 229 -1.54 -4.96 -31.87
N THR A 230 -2.85 -4.69 -31.74
CA THR A 230 -3.38 -3.36 -31.43
C THR A 230 -3.95 -3.34 -30.02
N TRP A 231 -3.53 -2.37 -29.20
CA TRP A 231 -4.07 -2.16 -27.85
C TRP A 231 -5.47 -1.56 -27.88
N TYR A 232 -6.36 -2.09 -27.05
CA TYR A 232 -7.72 -1.59 -26.84
C TYR A 232 -8.23 -2.04 -25.46
N THR A 233 -9.32 -1.46 -24.97
CA THR A 233 -9.90 -1.85 -23.67
C THR A 233 -11.20 -2.63 -23.82
N THR A 234 -11.39 -3.62 -22.96
CA THR A 234 -12.66 -4.35 -22.82
C THR A 234 -13.10 -4.43 -21.38
N GLY A 235 -14.40 -4.26 -21.16
CA GLY A 235 -15.02 -4.31 -19.83
C GLY A 235 -16.15 -5.34 -19.77
N VAL A 236 -16.25 -6.06 -18.65
CA VAL A 236 -17.37 -6.95 -18.34
C VAL A 236 -17.97 -6.47 -17.03
N ALA A 237 -19.23 -6.00 -17.07
CA ALA A 237 -19.95 -5.52 -15.89
C ALA A 237 -20.97 -6.56 -15.42
N TRP A 238 -21.10 -6.69 -14.11
CA TRP A 238 -22.09 -7.53 -13.45
C TRP A 238 -22.77 -6.76 -12.32
N TYR A 239 -24.09 -6.59 -12.42
CA TYR A 239 -24.83 -5.66 -11.58
C TYR A 239 -26.28 -6.07 -11.39
N LEU A 240 -26.95 -5.45 -10.41
CA LEU A 240 -28.39 -5.59 -10.18
C LEU A 240 -29.15 -4.41 -10.75
N GLU A 241 -30.29 -4.69 -11.35
CA GLU A 241 -31.31 -3.69 -11.68
C GLU A 241 -32.69 -4.33 -11.44
N ASP A 242 -33.51 -3.69 -10.62
CA ASP A 242 -34.83 -4.20 -10.19
C ASP A 242 -34.76 -5.64 -9.64
N GLU A 243 -33.77 -5.93 -8.79
CA GLU A 243 -33.48 -7.25 -8.21
C GLU A 243 -33.06 -8.35 -9.21
N LEU A 244 -32.95 -8.02 -10.50
CA LEU A 244 -32.49 -8.93 -11.54
C LEU A 244 -31.00 -8.74 -11.80
N GLY A 245 -30.27 -9.86 -11.87
CA GLY A 245 -28.87 -9.86 -12.30
C GLY A 245 -28.74 -9.52 -13.78
N LYS A 246 -27.90 -8.54 -14.09
CA LYS A 246 -27.62 -8.09 -15.46
C LYS A 246 -26.13 -8.12 -15.74
N VAL A 247 -25.80 -8.28 -17.02
CA VAL A 247 -24.44 -8.31 -17.51
C VAL A 247 -24.32 -7.46 -18.76
N ALA A 248 -23.22 -6.74 -18.87
CA ALA A 248 -22.95 -5.85 -19.98
C ALA A 248 -21.48 -5.97 -20.41
N PHE A 249 -21.23 -5.74 -21.71
CA PHE A 249 -19.91 -5.76 -22.29
C PHE A 249 -19.56 -4.39 -22.86
N PHE A 250 -18.30 -3.99 -22.71
CA PHE A 250 -17.79 -2.70 -23.13
C PHE A 250 -16.55 -2.88 -24.00
N LYS A 251 -16.42 -2.02 -25.01
CA LYS A 251 -15.21 -1.86 -25.82
C LYS A 251 -14.81 -0.39 -25.83
N ASN A 252 -13.58 -0.08 -25.44
CA ASN A 252 -13.08 1.31 -25.37
C ASN A 252 -14.00 2.21 -24.53
N GLY A 253 -14.48 1.69 -23.39
CA GLY A 253 -15.43 2.38 -22.51
C GLY A 253 -16.87 2.49 -23.06
N VAL A 254 -17.14 2.05 -24.29
CA VAL A 254 -18.48 2.12 -24.91
C VAL A 254 -19.20 0.79 -24.72
N ARG A 255 -20.40 0.85 -24.11
CA ARG A 255 -21.28 -0.30 -23.91
C ARG A 255 -21.80 -0.84 -25.25
N ASP A 256 -21.70 -2.14 -25.48
CA ASP A 256 -22.36 -2.81 -26.60
C ASP A 256 -23.70 -3.40 -26.15
N SER A 257 -24.80 -2.74 -26.52
CA SER A 257 -26.14 -3.16 -26.12
C SER A 257 -26.58 -4.50 -26.72
N LYS A 258 -25.93 -5.01 -27.78
CA LYS A 258 -26.19 -6.37 -28.29
C LYS A 258 -25.73 -7.46 -27.32
N MET A 259 -24.80 -7.11 -26.45
CA MET A 259 -24.26 -7.99 -25.42
C MET A 259 -25.01 -7.87 -24.09
N ASP A 260 -26.00 -6.98 -23.97
CA ASP A 260 -26.77 -6.86 -22.73
C ASP A 260 -27.61 -8.11 -22.51
N LEU A 261 -27.44 -8.73 -21.34
CA LEU A 261 -28.19 -9.92 -20.95
C LEU A 261 -28.78 -9.71 -19.56
N THR A 262 -30.10 -9.94 -19.46
CA THR A 262 -30.86 -9.89 -18.21
C THR A 262 -31.19 -11.31 -17.80
N THR A 263 -30.85 -11.68 -16.57
CA THR A 263 -31.29 -12.95 -15.99
C THR A 263 -32.78 -12.91 -15.69
N THR A 264 -33.46 -14.07 -15.73
CA THR A 264 -34.89 -14.15 -15.38
C THR A 264 -35.06 -14.89 -14.06
N GLU A 265 -36.10 -14.59 -13.29
CA GLU A 265 -36.38 -15.23 -11.98
C GLU A 265 -36.41 -16.77 -12.03
N LYS A 266 -36.80 -17.37 -13.16
CA LYS A 266 -36.83 -18.84 -13.36
C LYS A 266 -35.47 -19.46 -13.71
N THR A 267 -34.50 -18.66 -14.14
CA THR A 267 -33.15 -19.08 -14.55
C THR A 267 -32.13 -18.09 -14.02
N ASN A 268 -32.26 -17.70 -12.74
CA ASN A 268 -31.38 -16.71 -12.13
C ASN A 268 -29.97 -17.32 -11.98
N ASN A 269 -29.23 -17.28 -13.08
CA ASN A 269 -27.96 -17.96 -13.29
C ASN A 269 -26.79 -17.22 -12.64
N LEU A 270 -27.08 -16.11 -11.95
CA LEU A 270 -26.13 -15.20 -11.34
C LEU A 270 -26.44 -15.02 -9.83
N ASN A 271 -26.77 -16.10 -9.11
CA ASN A 271 -26.77 -16.15 -7.64
C ASN A 271 -25.35 -16.09 -7.05
N ILE A 272 -24.42 -15.50 -7.78
CA ILE A 272 -23.07 -15.27 -7.29
C ILE A 272 -23.18 -14.03 -6.40
N ILE A 273 -22.53 -14.03 -5.24
CA ILE A 273 -22.50 -12.84 -4.38
C ILE A 273 -21.12 -12.21 -4.52
N ASN A 274 -20.10 -13.07 -4.48
CA ASN A 274 -18.70 -12.74 -4.60
C ASN A 274 -18.10 -13.50 -5.81
N VAL A 275 -17.51 -12.74 -6.73
CA VAL A 275 -16.87 -13.26 -7.94
C VAL A 275 -15.38 -12.94 -7.95
N LYS A 276 -14.59 -13.77 -8.64
CA LYS A 276 -13.20 -13.46 -8.97
C LYS A 276 -13.11 -12.99 -10.41
N ALA A 277 -12.37 -11.91 -10.66
CA ALA A 277 -12.01 -11.51 -12.02
C ALA A 277 -11.09 -12.57 -12.64
N TYR A 278 -11.33 -12.91 -13.90
CA TYR A 278 -10.73 -14.05 -14.60
C TYR A 278 -10.34 -13.68 -16.02
N LEU A 279 -9.13 -14.08 -16.40
CA LEU A 279 -8.62 -14.01 -17.76
C LEU A 279 -8.12 -15.39 -18.17
N LEU A 280 -8.41 -15.78 -19.40
CA LEU A 280 -7.93 -17.04 -19.97
C LEU A 280 -7.61 -16.86 -21.44
N VAL A 281 -6.54 -17.50 -21.87
CA VAL A 281 -6.16 -17.67 -23.28
C VAL A 281 -6.00 -19.16 -23.56
N ARG A 282 -6.51 -19.63 -24.69
CA ARG A 282 -6.41 -21.03 -25.12
C ARG A 282 -6.42 -21.20 -26.63
N SER A 283 -5.98 -22.37 -27.08
CA SER A 283 -6.15 -22.79 -28.48
C SER A 283 -7.59 -23.26 -28.76
N TYR A 284 -7.95 -23.41 -30.04
CA TYR A 284 -9.20 -24.05 -30.43
C TYR A 284 -9.10 -25.57 -30.19
N PRO A 285 -10.20 -26.25 -29.85
CA PRO A 285 -10.21 -27.70 -29.69
C PRO A 285 -10.19 -28.46 -31.03
N ASP A 286 -10.27 -27.75 -32.17
CA ASP A 286 -10.36 -28.31 -33.52
C ASP A 286 -8.99 -28.64 -34.15
N VAL A 287 -7.93 -28.69 -33.32
CA VAL A 287 -6.53 -29.00 -33.69
C VAL A 287 -5.94 -28.12 -34.79
N SER A 288 -6.52 -26.94 -35.04
CA SER A 288 -5.94 -25.92 -35.91
C SER A 288 -4.77 -25.21 -35.24
N ASP A 289 -3.74 -24.83 -36.00
CA ASP A 289 -2.58 -24.09 -35.49
C ASP A 289 -2.91 -22.61 -35.21
N ASN A 290 -3.78 -22.39 -34.24
CA ASN A 290 -4.29 -21.09 -33.82
C ASN A 290 -3.52 -20.56 -32.60
N THR A 291 -2.24 -20.90 -32.52
CA THR A 291 -1.35 -20.54 -31.41
C THR A 291 -1.13 -19.03 -31.35
N GLY A 292 -0.81 -18.51 -30.17
CA GLY A 292 -0.55 -17.09 -29.97
C GLY A 292 -0.60 -16.68 -28.50
N TYR A 293 -0.79 -15.39 -28.25
CA TYR A 293 -0.99 -14.85 -26.91
C TYR A 293 -1.94 -13.67 -26.88
N ALA A 294 -2.51 -13.42 -25.70
CA ALA A 294 -3.05 -12.12 -25.35
C ALA A 294 -2.08 -11.41 -24.41
N ALA A 295 -1.82 -10.14 -24.65
CA ALA A 295 -1.08 -9.28 -23.74
C ALA A 295 -2.03 -8.30 -23.06
N PHE A 296 -1.77 -8.00 -21.80
CA PHE A 296 -2.55 -7.11 -20.94
C PHE A 296 -1.60 -6.06 -20.38
N GLU A 297 -1.85 -4.79 -20.66
CA GLU A 297 -1.04 -3.66 -20.18
C GLU A 297 -1.50 -3.23 -18.79
N HIS A 298 -2.80 -3.24 -18.55
CA HIS A 298 -3.34 -3.08 -17.20
C HIS A 298 -4.70 -3.76 -17.06
N ALA A 299 -5.06 -4.07 -15.82
CA ALA A 299 -6.30 -4.70 -15.42
C ALA A 299 -6.82 -4.03 -14.14
N TYR A 300 -8.10 -3.70 -14.08
CA TYR A 300 -8.70 -3.14 -12.86
C TYR A 300 -10.14 -3.57 -12.64
N VAL A 301 -10.55 -3.60 -11.37
CA VAL A 301 -11.95 -3.75 -10.97
C VAL A 301 -12.39 -2.48 -10.26
N ARG A 302 -13.57 -1.99 -10.65
CA ARG A 302 -14.22 -0.86 -10.01
C ARG A 302 -15.70 -1.12 -9.77
N LYS A 303 -16.31 -0.28 -8.95
CA LYS A 303 -17.76 -0.25 -8.75
C LYS A 303 -18.48 0.13 -10.02
N PHE A 304 -19.68 -0.41 -10.20
CA PHE A 304 -20.50 -0.21 -11.37
C PHE A 304 -21.98 -0.12 -10.99
N VAL A 305 -22.67 0.91 -11.50
CA VAL A 305 -24.13 1.01 -11.49
C VAL A 305 -24.65 1.12 -12.92
N SER A 306 -25.91 0.73 -13.15
CA SER A 306 -26.51 0.68 -14.49
C SER A 306 -26.48 2.04 -15.20
N ASP A 307 -26.85 3.08 -14.46
CA ASP A 307 -26.80 4.49 -14.88
C ASP A 307 -25.58 5.18 -14.24
N GLU A 308 -24.42 5.04 -14.90
CA GLU A 308 -23.15 5.66 -14.49
C GLU A 308 -23.26 7.18 -14.29
N PRO A 309 -22.54 7.77 -13.31
CA PRO A 309 -22.55 9.22 -13.10
C PRO A 309 -22.04 10.03 -14.31
N THR A 310 -22.64 11.19 -14.55
CA THR A 310 -22.25 12.09 -15.65
C THR A 310 -21.24 13.13 -15.18
N VAL A 311 -20.12 13.26 -15.90
CA VAL A 311 -19.08 14.27 -15.64
C VAL A 311 -19.29 15.51 -16.51
N THR A 312 -19.15 16.70 -15.91
CA THR A 312 -19.19 17.99 -16.62
C THR A 312 -18.02 18.86 -16.17
N ILE A 313 -17.21 19.31 -17.12
CA ILE A 313 -16.03 20.14 -16.88
C ILE A 313 -16.39 21.62 -17.13
N GLY A 314 -16.08 22.50 -16.16
CA GLY A 314 -16.28 23.94 -16.32
C GLY A 314 -15.23 24.53 -17.27
N LYS A 315 -15.65 25.39 -18.22
CA LYS A 315 -14.71 26.10 -19.12
C LYS A 315 -13.79 27.02 -18.31
N VAL A 316 -12.48 26.96 -18.60
CA VAL A 316 -11.48 27.88 -18.05
C VAL A 316 -11.72 29.26 -18.65
N THR A 317 -12.48 30.13 -17.96
CA THR A 317 -12.46 31.56 -18.23
C THR A 317 -11.27 32.15 -17.49
N GLY A 318 -10.28 32.61 -18.25
CA GLY A 318 -9.09 33.27 -17.71
C GLY A 318 -9.48 34.35 -16.71
N ALA A 319 -8.99 34.20 -15.49
CA ALA A 319 -8.96 35.25 -14.50
C ALA A 319 -7.65 35.09 -13.73
N SER A 320 -6.83 36.12 -13.86
CA SER A 320 -5.67 36.43 -13.02
C SER A 320 -5.96 36.09 -11.56
N VAL A 321 -5.14 35.23 -10.97
CA VAL A 321 -5.12 35.05 -9.52
C VAL A 321 -4.08 36.03 -8.97
N GLN A 322 -4.59 37.15 -8.45
CA GLN A 322 -3.90 37.84 -7.37
C GLN A 322 -3.84 36.88 -6.18
N GLU A 323 -2.65 36.78 -5.59
CA GLU A 323 -2.41 36.13 -4.31
C GLU A 323 -3.47 36.57 -3.30
N ASN A 324 -4.18 35.60 -2.76
CA ASN A 324 -4.78 35.74 -1.44
C ASN A 324 -4.63 34.38 -0.75
N THR A 325 -3.52 34.27 -0.04
CA THR A 325 -3.21 33.25 0.95
C THR A 325 -4.30 33.23 2.02
N THR A 326 -4.90 32.07 2.21
CA THR A 326 -5.48 31.70 3.51
C THR A 326 -4.80 30.41 3.91
N ASP A 327 -3.80 30.55 4.79
CA ASP A 327 -3.04 29.48 5.42
C ASP A 327 -3.99 28.46 6.05
N ILE A 328 -3.90 27.22 5.58
CA ILE A 328 -4.01 26.07 6.49
C ILE A 328 -2.55 25.73 6.81
N PRO A 329 -2.09 25.91 8.06
CA PRO A 329 -0.67 25.76 8.37
C PRO A 329 -0.22 24.32 8.14
N GLU A 330 0.92 24.18 7.47
CA GLU A 330 1.75 22.97 7.54
C GLU A 330 1.93 22.58 9.02
N PRO A 331 1.85 21.28 9.40
CA PRO A 331 2.04 20.89 10.78
C PRO A 331 3.40 21.39 11.25
N ALA A 332 3.40 22.27 12.27
CA ALA A 332 4.63 22.85 12.78
C ALA A 332 5.52 21.74 13.34
N LYS A 333 6.67 21.49 12.69
CA LYS A 333 7.70 20.59 13.22
C LYS A 333 8.04 21.00 14.65
N ILE A 334 8.10 20.02 15.54
CA ILE A 334 8.40 20.27 16.94
C ILE A 334 9.91 20.31 17.11
N ASN A 335 10.42 21.42 17.66
CA ASN A 335 11.85 21.54 17.93
C ASN A 335 12.24 20.58 19.08
N VAL A 336 12.85 19.45 18.73
CA VAL A 336 13.35 18.48 19.70
C VAL A 336 14.62 19.02 20.35
N THR A 337 14.58 19.24 21.66
CA THR A 337 15.75 19.70 22.42
C THR A 337 16.56 18.51 22.91
N VAL A 338 17.86 18.49 22.60
CA VAL A 338 18.76 17.38 22.94
C VAL A 338 19.61 17.71 24.18
N PRO A 339 19.39 17.06 25.35
CA PRO A 339 20.14 17.37 26.56
C PRO A 339 21.62 16.97 26.43
N GLY A 340 22.51 17.95 26.28
CA GLY A 340 23.96 17.68 26.14
C GLY A 340 24.45 17.52 24.70
N GLY A 341 23.63 17.88 23.70
CA GLY A 341 24.02 17.99 22.30
C GLY A 341 23.78 16.75 21.44
N ILE A 342 23.75 15.55 22.05
CA ILE A 342 23.39 14.28 21.39
C ILE A 342 22.52 13.41 22.31
N PHE A 343 21.67 12.57 21.74
CA PHE A 343 20.90 11.55 22.46
C PHE A 343 21.70 10.26 22.58
N ASN A 344 21.68 9.70 23.78
CA ASN A 344 21.98 8.29 24.02
C ASN A 344 20.71 7.70 24.60
N ALA A 345 19.99 6.97 23.75
CA ALA A 345 18.70 6.39 24.05
C ALA A 345 18.83 4.91 24.41
N VAL A 346 17.98 4.43 25.31
CA VAL A 346 17.83 3.01 25.64
C VAL A 346 16.36 2.60 25.52
N ARG A 347 16.10 1.41 24.96
CA ARG A 347 14.77 0.80 24.91
C ARG A 347 14.47 0.01 26.19
N VAL A 348 13.27 0.19 26.74
CA VAL A 348 12.84 -0.46 27.98
C VAL A 348 11.47 -1.11 27.76
N PHE A 349 11.39 -2.44 27.86
CA PHE A 349 10.15 -3.19 27.65
C PHE A 349 9.40 -3.49 28.96
N ASP A 350 10.14 -3.64 30.06
CA ASP A 350 9.61 -3.73 31.43
C ASP A 350 10.33 -2.73 32.34
N THR A 351 9.55 -1.98 33.11
CA THR A 351 10.03 -0.94 34.03
C THR A 351 10.24 -1.44 35.46
N ALA A 352 9.83 -2.68 35.77
CA ALA A 352 9.89 -3.24 37.12
C ALA A 352 11.30 -3.21 37.73
N THR A 353 12.33 -3.24 36.89
CA THR A 353 13.75 -3.24 37.27
C THR A 353 14.40 -1.85 37.29
N TYR A 354 13.70 -0.80 36.86
CA TYR A 354 14.24 0.57 36.75
C TYR A 354 13.72 1.48 37.87
N ASP A 355 14.27 1.30 39.06
CA ASP A 355 14.03 2.24 40.16
C ASP A 355 14.83 3.55 40.00
N ALA A 356 14.65 4.49 40.94
CA ALA A 356 15.33 5.78 40.89
C ALA A 356 16.86 5.67 40.94
N SER A 357 17.43 4.62 41.55
CA SER A 357 18.87 4.39 41.59
C SER A 357 19.37 3.96 40.22
N ALA A 358 18.68 2.99 39.60
CA ALA A 358 19.00 2.51 38.27
C ALA A 358 18.93 3.64 37.22
N LEU A 359 17.93 4.52 37.32
CA LEU A 359 17.81 5.69 36.43
C LEU A 359 18.94 6.72 36.65
N GLY A 360 19.39 6.90 37.89
CA GLY A 360 20.55 7.75 38.19
C GLY A 360 21.86 7.20 37.61
N GLU A 361 22.07 5.89 37.70
CA GLU A 361 23.22 5.21 37.08
C GLU A 361 23.16 5.28 35.55
N LEU A 362 21.99 5.07 34.97
CA LEU A 362 21.74 5.22 33.54
C LEU A 362 22.12 6.63 33.06
N LYS A 363 21.68 7.68 33.78
CA LYS A 363 22.05 9.06 33.49
C LYS A 363 23.55 9.32 33.62
N ALA A 364 24.17 8.81 34.68
CA ALA A 364 25.61 8.96 34.91
C ALA A 364 26.45 8.32 33.79
N SER A 365 25.94 7.25 33.16
CA SER A 365 26.51 6.61 31.99
C SER A 365 26.30 7.36 30.67
N GLY A 366 25.67 8.54 30.72
CA GLY A 366 25.49 9.41 29.56
C GLY A 366 24.19 9.18 28.78
N PHE A 367 23.33 8.25 29.22
CA PHE A 367 22.00 8.07 28.65
C PHE A 367 21.06 9.19 29.10
N ASN A 368 20.32 9.75 28.15
CA ASN A 368 19.48 10.93 28.36
C ASN A 368 18.11 10.81 27.70
N MET A 369 17.81 9.66 27.09
CA MET A 369 16.52 9.32 26.53
C MET A 369 16.16 7.86 26.84
N ILE A 370 14.89 7.60 27.13
CA ILE A 370 14.32 6.26 27.26
C ILE A 370 13.16 6.13 26.27
N LEU A 371 13.15 5.05 25.50
CA LEU A 371 12.02 4.60 24.69
C LEU A 371 11.32 3.47 25.46
N VAL A 372 10.23 3.76 26.16
CA VAL A 372 9.56 2.78 27.05
C VAL A 372 8.33 2.18 26.39
N ARG A 373 8.19 0.84 26.44
CA ARG A 373 7.01 0.15 25.90
C ARG A 373 5.74 0.64 26.59
N THR A 374 4.83 1.17 25.79
CA THR A 374 3.59 1.78 26.28
C THR A 374 2.38 1.15 25.58
N THR A 375 1.42 0.70 26.39
CA THR A 375 0.15 0.10 25.95
C THR A 375 -1.02 0.73 26.72
N PRO A 376 -2.26 0.64 26.22
CA PRO A 376 -3.45 1.11 26.95
C PRO A 376 -3.54 0.65 28.41
N GLU A 377 -3.04 -0.56 28.70
CA GLU A 377 -3.08 -1.17 30.03
C GLU A 377 -2.03 -0.60 31.00
N ASN A 378 -0.89 -0.12 30.50
CA ASN A 378 0.24 0.27 31.35
C ASN A 378 0.46 1.80 31.44
N ILE A 379 -0.11 2.62 30.55
CA ILE A 379 0.12 4.09 30.48
C ILE A 379 0.08 4.76 31.86
N TRP A 380 -0.97 4.51 32.64
CA TRP A 380 -1.14 5.14 33.96
C TRP A 380 -0.20 4.58 35.02
N SER A 381 0.20 3.32 34.90
CA SER A 381 1.17 2.71 35.83
C SER A 381 2.60 3.25 35.64
N LEU A 382 2.90 3.78 34.44
CA LEU A 382 4.20 4.36 34.09
C LEU A 382 4.44 5.74 34.71
N GLU A 383 3.44 6.40 35.32
CA GLU A 383 3.57 7.77 35.82
C GLU A 383 4.75 7.95 36.79
N ARG A 384 4.95 7.00 37.70
CA ARG A 384 6.08 7.06 38.64
C ARG A 384 7.43 6.92 37.95
N PHE A 385 7.49 6.06 36.95
CA PHE A 385 8.69 5.82 36.17
C PHE A 385 9.07 7.06 35.35
N VAL A 386 8.11 7.62 34.59
CA VAL A 386 8.32 8.84 33.79
C VAL A 386 8.77 9.99 34.68
N LYS A 387 8.14 10.16 35.85
CA LYS A 387 8.53 11.19 36.82
C LYS A 387 9.96 11.00 37.31
N ALA A 388 10.34 9.78 37.70
CA ALA A 388 11.68 9.49 38.18
C ALA A 388 12.75 9.70 37.10
N ALA A 389 12.45 9.38 35.84
CA ALA A 389 13.34 9.64 34.71
C ALA A 389 13.54 11.15 34.50
N HIS A 390 12.46 11.94 34.54
CA HIS A 390 12.51 13.40 34.46
C HIS A 390 13.30 14.04 35.60
N GLU A 391 13.16 13.54 36.83
CA GLU A 391 13.95 13.99 37.99
C GLU A 391 15.45 13.75 37.81
N ASN A 392 15.83 12.77 36.97
CA ASN A 392 17.21 12.50 36.56
C ASN A 392 17.62 13.19 35.24
N GLY A 393 16.76 14.04 34.67
CA GLY A 393 17.03 14.75 33.41
C GLY A 393 17.13 13.82 32.21
N ILE A 394 16.31 12.77 32.19
CA ILE A 394 16.17 11.80 31.10
C ILE A 394 14.82 12.04 30.43
N GLN A 395 14.80 12.20 29.11
CA GLN A 395 13.56 12.29 28.34
C GLN A 395 12.92 10.91 28.17
N VAL A 396 11.60 10.84 28.14
CA VAL A 396 10.86 9.58 28.02
C VAL A 396 9.89 9.63 26.86
N TYR A 397 10.15 8.81 25.85
CA TYR A 397 9.27 8.61 24.70
C TYR A 397 8.44 7.34 24.91
N ALA A 398 7.14 7.43 24.63
CA ALA A 398 6.26 6.27 24.65
C ALA A 398 6.46 5.45 23.37
N MET A 399 7.07 4.28 23.50
CA MET A 399 7.29 3.32 22.41
C MET A 399 6.06 2.43 22.24
N ILE A 400 5.36 2.57 21.12
CA ILE A 400 4.18 1.78 20.78
C ILE A 400 4.63 0.66 19.84
N ILE A 401 4.46 -0.59 20.27
CA ILE A 401 4.80 -1.78 19.49
C ILE A 401 3.54 -2.31 18.79
N ARG A 402 3.68 -2.75 17.55
CA ARG A 402 2.60 -3.38 16.79
C ARG A 402 2.38 -4.81 17.28
N ASP A 403 1.29 -5.05 18.02
CA ASP A 403 0.93 -6.38 18.52
C ASP A 403 -0.19 -7.00 17.66
N GLY A 404 0.17 -7.64 16.54
CA GLY A 404 -0.75 -8.42 15.69
C GLY A 404 -2.00 -7.70 15.15
N GLY A 405 -2.12 -6.39 15.37
CA GLY A 405 -3.29 -5.56 15.11
C GLY A 405 -3.04 -4.49 14.04
N SER A 406 -4.12 -3.80 13.65
CA SER A 406 -4.11 -2.75 12.62
C SER A 406 -3.45 -1.45 13.11
N SER A 407 -3.01 -0.60 12.17
CA SER A 407 -2.51 0.76 12.44
C SER A 407 -3.45 1.61 13.30
N GLU A 408 -4.76 1.31 13.29
CA GLU A 408 -5.78 1.94 14.13
C GLU A 408 -5.53 1.76 15.64
N ASN A 409 -5.03 0.59 16.07
CA ASN A 409 -4.73 0.33 17.47
C ASN A 409 -3.57 1.19 17.98
N MET A 410 -2.57 1.42 17.13
CA MET A 410 -1.43 2.29 17.45
C MET A 410 -1.88 3.75 17.56
N ILE A 411 -2.74 4.20 16.64
CA ILE A 411 -3.34 5.54 16.67
C ILE A 411 -4.16 5.74 17.96
N ASN A 412 -5.00 4.77 18.33
CA ASN A 412 -5.76 4.81 19.58
C ASN A 412 -4.85 4.88 20.81
N THR A 413 -3.76 4.09 20.83
CA THR A 413 -2.78 4.15 21.91
C THR A 413 -2.14 5.54 22.01
N ALA A 414 -1.79 6.17 20.88
CA ALA A 414 -1.30 7.54 20.86
C ALA A 414 -2.32 8.57 21.38
N GLN A 415 -3.61 8.42 21.07
CA GLN A 415 -4.67 9.26 21.64
C GLN A 415 -4.74 9.12 23.16
N GLN A 416 -4.61 7.91 23.68
CA GLN A 416 -4.59 7.67 25.13
C GLN A 416 -3.34 8.25 25.80
N ILE A 417 -2.18 8.22 25.12
CA ILE A 417 -0.95 8.89 25.60
C ILE A 417 -1.14 10.40 25.62
N ALA A 418 -1.76 11.00 24.59
CA ALA A 418 -2.07 12.42 24.57
C ALA A 418 -3.06 12.81 25.69
N ASP A 419 -4.08 12.00 25.93
CA ASP A 419 -5.02 12.17 27.06
C ASP A 419 -4.30 12.07 28.41
N TYR A 420 -3.42 11.09 28.58
CA TYR A 420 -2.55 10.96 29.75
C TYR A 420 -1.68 12.20 29.93
N ASN A 421 -1.01 12.69 28.88
CA ASN A 421 -0.17 13.89 28.94
C ASN A 421 -0.94 15.17 29.32
N SER A 422 -2.24 15.23 29.00
CA SER A 422 -3.09 16.35 29.39
C SER A 422 -3.50 16.32 30.88
N LYS A 423 -3.40 15.17 31.53
CA LYS A 423 -3.91 14.91 32.90
C LYS A 423 -2.82 14.62 33.91
N SER A 424 -1.72 14.00 33.48
CA SER A 424 -0.61 13.57 34.31
C SER A 424 0.37 14.71 34.59
N LEU A 425 1.02 14.66 35.75
CA LEU A 425 2.12 15.57 36.09
C LEU A 425 3.47 15.09 35.51
N ALA A 426 3.53 13.87 34.98
CA ALA A 426 4.72 13.27 34.39
C ALA A 426 4.42 12.85 32.94
N ARG A 427 4.42 13.83 32.04
CA ARG A 427 4.09 13.66 30.63
C ARG A 427 5.20 12.90 29.88
N PHE A 428 4.83 12.12 28.86
CA PHE A 428 5.80 11.67 27.87
C PHE A 428 6.32 12.85 27.04
N ASP A 429 7.60 12.81 26.68
CA ASP A 429 8.26 13.83 25.88
C ASP A 429 8.10 13.59 24.37
N GLY A 430 7.68 12.39 23.96
CA GLY A 430 7.46 12.03 22.57
C GLY A 430 6.81 10.65 22.40
N ILE A 431 6.54 10.28 21.15
CA ILE A 431 6.08 8.95 20.75
C ILE A 431 7.15 8.31 19.87
N ASN A 432 7.41 7.03 20.08
CA ASN A 432 8.22 6.21 19.18
C ASN A 432 7.38 5.06 18.62
N ILE A 433 7.52 4.78 17.33
CA ILE A 433 6.93 3.62 16.67
C ILE A 433 7.94 2.96 15.75
N ALA A 434 7.76 1.67 15.45
CA ALA A 434 8.49 1.00 14.39
C ALA A 434 7.67 0.96 13.11
N LEU A 435 8.30 1.31 11.98
CA LEU A 435 7.70 1.09 10.68
C LEU A 435 7.89 -0.37 10.27
N ASN A 436 6.89 -0.94 9.62
CA ASN A 436 7.04 -2.26 9.00
C ASN A 436 8.05 -2.16 7.85
N PRO A 437 8.92 -3.16 7.62
CA PRO A 437 9.73 -3.22 6.41
C PRO A 437 8.84 -3.11 5.17
N CYS A 438 9.24 -2.30 4.19
CA CYS A 438 8.62 -2.32 2.87
C CYS A 438 9.18 -3.54 2.12
N SER A 439 8.67 -4.73 2.48
CA SER A 439 9.08 -6.04 1.96
C SER A 439 8.03 -6.61 1.02
N GLU A 440 8.46 -7.27 -0.07
CA GLU A 440 7.73 -8.03 -1.13
C GLU A 440 6.40 -7.45 -1.71
N ASP A 441 5.61 -6.70 -0.95
CA ASP A 441 4.55 -5.76 -1.34
C ASP A 441 4.85 -4.36 -0.71
N PRO A 442 5.77 -3.59 -1.30
CA PRO A 442 6.24 -2.32 -0.74
C PRO A 442 5.13 -1.27 -0.62
N ASP A 443 4.12 -1.31 -1.50
CA ASP A 443 3.09 -0.28 -1.62
C ASP A 443 2.07 -0.34 -0.46
N GLU A 444 1.63 -1.53 -0.02
CA GLU A 444 0.70 -1.64 1.12
C GLU A 444 1.40 -1.32 2.46
N ALA A 445 2.64 -1.77 2.65
CA ALA A 445 3.38 -1.55 3.90
C ALA A 445 3.81 -0.10 4.09
N CYS A 446 4.34 0.55 3.03
CA CYS A 446 4.73 1.96 3.07
C CYS A 446 3.50 2.89 3.11
N GLU A 447 2.39 2.60 2.41
CA GLU A 447 1.13 3.36 2.55
C GLU A 447 0.51 3.21 3.95
N ASP A 448 0.53 2.00 4.53
CA ASP A 448 0.08 1.76 5.91
C ASP A 448 0.95 2.53 6.92
N ASN A 449 2.26 2.57 6.69
CA ASN A 449 3.20 3.32 7.51
C ASN A 449 2.94 4.84 7.40
N LEU A 450 2.64 5.36 6.21
CA LEU A 450 2.30 6.77 6.02
C LEU A 450 0.95 7.12 6.68
N ALA A 451 -0.09 6.31 6.46
CA ALA A 451 -1.40 6.50 7.08
C ALA A 451 -1.34 6.41 8.62
N LEU A 452 -0.50 5.51 9.14
CA LEU A 452 -0.19 5.43 10.56
C LEU A 452 0.44 6.73 11.06
N LEU A 453 1.45 7.26 10.35
CA LEU A 453 2.13 8.50 10.74
C LEU A 453 1.20 9.72 10.71
N GLU A 454 0.37 9.87 9.67
CA GLU A 454 -0.64 10.93 9.60
C GLU A 454 -1.65 10.82 10.75
N GLY A 455 -2.13 9.60 11.04
CA GLY A 455 -3.04 9.32 12.15
C GLY A 455 -2.41 9.63 13.51
N LEU A 456 -1.13 9.29 13.70
CA LEU A 456 -0.36 9.60 14.91
C LEU A 456 -0.16 11.11 15.05
N ARG A 457 0.13 11.83 13.97
CA ARG A 457 0.25 13.29 13.97
C ARG A 457 -1.05 13.96 14.39
N ALA A 458 -2.18 13.50 13.89
CA ALA A 458 -3.49 14.00 14.31
C ALA A 458 -3.82 13.70 15.79
N SER A 459 -3.20 12.66 16.35
CA SER A 459 -3.59 12.10 17.66
C SER A 459 -2.61 12.37 18.80
N SER A 460 -1.37 12.77 18.51
CA SER A 460 -0.26 12.86 19.46
C SER A 460 -0.22 14.15 20.29
N GLY A 461 -1.19 15.06 20.15
CA GLY A 461 -1.31 16.22 21.05
C GLY A 461 -0.07 17.13 21.12
N SER A 462 0.59 17.35 19.97
CA SER A 462 1.83 18.13 19.84
C SER A 462 3.07 17.48 20.48
N MET A 463 3.09 16.16 20.63
CA MET A 463 4.32 15.41 20.94
C MET A 463 5.14 15.14 19.68
N PRO A 464 6.48 15.17 19.77
CA PRO A 464 7.35 14.74 18.67
C PRO A 464 7.21 13.23 18.42
N VAL A 465 7.22 12.84 17.15
CA VAL A 465 7.13 11.46 16.67
C VAL A 465 8.49 11.03 16.14
N ALA A 466 9.07 10.01 16.78
CA ALA A 466 10.29 9.34 16.36
C ALA A 466 9.94 8.00 15.72
N VAL A 467 10.57 7.65 14.60
CA VAL A 467 10.23 6.41 13.88
C VAL A 467 11.42 5.50 13.71
N ASP A 468 11.25 4.22 14.01
CA ASP A 468 12.24 3.21 13.71
C ASP A 468 12.11 2.81 12.25
N VAL A 469 13.22 2.95 11.53
CA VAL A 469 13.29 2.64 10.11
C VAL A 469 14.06 1.33 9.93
N PRO A 470 13.41 0.28 9.41
CA PRO A 470 14.06 -0.99 9.10
C PRO A 470 15.27 -0.84 8.19
N VAL A 471 16.19 -1.80 8.28
CA VAL A 471 17.38 -1.87 7.39
C VAL A 471 16.99 -1.88 5.92
N SER A 472 15.81 -2.42 5.57
CA SER A 472 15.32 -2.51 4.19
C SER A 472 15.03 -1.16 3.53
N TYR A 473 14.77 -0.10 4.29
CA TYR A 473 14.29 1.16 3.73
C TYR A 473 15.29 1.84 2.80
N ASP A 474 14.88 2.24 1.60
CA ASP A 474 15.69 3.00 0.66
C ASP A 474 15.45 4.52 0.72
N ARG A 475 16.04 5.24 -0.23
CA ARG A 475 15.96 6.71 -0.33
C ARG A 475 14.52 7.18 -0.58
N SER A 476 13.77 6.52 -1.46
CA SER A 476 12.40 6.89 -1.82
C SER A 476 11.48 6.73 -0.62
N GLU A 477 11.58 5.59 0.05
CA GLU A 477 10.72 5.23 1.18
C GLU A 477 10.97 6.16 2.38
N LEU A 478 12.22 6.60 2.60
CA LEU A 478 12.55 7.61 3.62
C LEU A 478 11.99 9.00 3.30
N GLN A 479 11.94 9.39 2.03
CA GLN A 479 11.41 10.70 1.61
C GLN A 479 9.90 10.78 1.87
N GLU A 480 9.15 9.71 1.62
CA GLU A 480 7.70 9.65 1.81
C GLU A 480 7.25 9.90 3.26
N VAL A 481 8.05 9.46 4.24
CA VAL A 481 7.71 9.58 5.66
C VAL A 481 8.33 10.80 6.37
N SER A 482 9.32 11.46 5.74
CA SER A 482 10.10 12.56 6.34
C SER A 482 9.29 13.75 6.86
N GLY A 483 8.24 14.17 6.13
CA GLY A 483 7.39 15.29 6.54
C GLY A 483 6.53 15.03 7.79
N ASN A 484 6.41 13.77 8.22
CA ASN A 484 5.54 13.36 9.32
C ASN A 484 6.31 12.95 10.58
N VAL A 485 7.62 13.19 10.67
CA VAL A 485 8.44 12.75 11.80
C VAL A 485 9.36 13.87 12.29
N GLU A 486 9.76 13.82 13.56
CA GLU A 486 10.74 14.76 14.11
C GLU A 486 12.17 14.26 13.98
N PHE A 487 12.36 12.95 14.08
CA PHE A 487 13.63 12.29 13.77
C PHE A 487 13.43 10.80 13.53
N PHE A 488 14.37 10.22 12.80
CA PHE A 488 14.42 8.80 12.49
C PHE A 488 15.29 8.04 13.50
N ILE A 489 15.06 6.74 13.66
CA ILE A 489 15.97 5.80 14.31
C ILE A 489 16.31 4.74 13.26
N LEU A 490 17.49 4.85 12.65
CA LEU A 490 17.94 3.91 11.62
C LEU A 490 18.36 2.60 12.27
N LEU A 491 17.56 1.55 12.09
CA LEU A 491 17.87 0.23 12.64
C LEU A 491 19.04 -0.38 11.86
N THR A 492 20.01 -0.95 12.59
CA THR A 492 21.16 -1.69 12.03
C THR A 492 21.08 -3.19 12.31
N TYR A 493 19.87 -3.64 12.65
CA TYR A 493 19.52 -5.00 12.99
C TYR A 493 18.10 -5.34 12.48
N ASP A 494 17.80 -6.63 12.37
CA ASP A 494 16.48 -7.14 11.98
C ASP A 494 15.91 -8.20 12.94
N GLU A 495 14.65 -8.58 12.68
CA GLU A 495 13.90 -9.57 13.46
C GLU A 495 14.43 -11.00 13.26
N GLN A 496 15.23 -11.24 12.21
CA GLN A 496 15.81 -12.54 11.88
C GLN A 496 17.15 -12.79 12.60
N GLY A 497 17.64 -11.81 13.38
CA GLY A 497 18.89 -11.95 14.14
C GLY A 497 20.12 -11.46 13.39
N ASN A 498 19.95 -10.77 12.26
CA ASN A 498 21.07 -10.11 11.60
C ASN A 498 21.28 -8.75 12.26
N TYR A 499 22.48 -8.48 12.75
CA TYR A 499 22.85 -7.18 13.32
C TYR A 499 24.30 -6.85 13.00
N MET A 500 24.58 -5.55 12.92
CA MET A 500 25.92 -5.03 12.65
C MET A 500 26.60 -4.64 13.97
N ASN A 501 27.84 -5.07 14.18
CA ASN A 501 28.53 -4.95 15.47
C ASN A 501 29.83 -4.11 15.41
N SER A 502 30.07 -3.37 14.32
CA SER A 502 31.24 -2.51 14.18
C SER A 502 30.89 -1.15 13.56
N THR A 503 31.65 -0.11 13.94
CA THR A 503 31.47 1.25 13.41
C THR A 503 31.58 1.27 11.89
N ALA A 504 32.57 0.59 11.31
CA ALA A 504 32.80 0.58 9.87
C ALA A 504 31.62 -0.03 9.11
N THR A 505 31.13 -1.21 9.55
CA THR A 505 30.00 -1.88 8.88
C THR A 505 28.71 -1.08 8.98
N ILE A 506 28.46 -0.44 10.14
CA ILE A 506 27.29 0.40 10.34
C ILE A 506 27.35 1.64 9.43
N VAL A 507 28.49 2.34 9.43
CA VAL A 507 28.72 3.53 8.59
C VAL A 507 28.50 3.21 7.12
N ASP A 508 29.10 2.13 6.62
CA ASP A 508 28.97 1.72 5.23
C ASP A 508 27.50 1.48 4.88
N SER A 509 26.74 0.82 5.77
CA SER A 509 25.34 0.50 5.53
C SER A 509 24.40 1.71 5.54
N ILE A 510 24.63 2.70 6.41
CA ILE A 510 23.66 3.80 6.61
C ILE A 510 24.07 5.12 5.96
N SER A 511 25.29 5.22 5.41
CA SER A 511 25.85 6.46 4.84
C SER A 511 24.92 7.12 3.81
N ALA A 512 24.31 6.34 2.90
CA ALA A 512 23.33 6.84 1.93
C ALA A 512 22.07 7.38 2.62
N LYS A 513 21.50 6.66 3.59
CA LYS A 513 20.31 7.07 4.35
C LYS A 513 20.56 8.35 5.15
N MET A 514 21.72 8.45 5.81
CA MET A 514 22.15 9.67 6.50
C MET A 514 22.31 10.85 5.53
N GLY A 515 22.75 10.60 4.30
CA GLY A 515 22.77 11.59 3.22
C GLY A 515 21.39 12.15 2.89
N GLU A 516 20.38 11.28 2.80
CA GLU A 516 18.99 11.66 2.49
C GLU A 516 18.32 12.43 3.62
N ILE A 517 18.47 11.95 4.86
CA ILE A 517 17.94 12.60 6.05
C ILE A 517 18.48 14.03 6.14
N ARG A 518 19.79 14.21 5.93
CA ARG A 518 20.41 15.53 5.84
C ARG A 518 19.87 16.37 4.69
N GLY A 519 19.67 15.78 3.51
CA GLY A 519 19.11 16.46 2.34
C GLY A 519 17.69 16.99 2.56
N ALA A 520 16.90 16.27 3.35
CA ALA A 520 15.54 16.65 3.74
C ALA A 520 15.49 17.62 4.94
N GLY A 521 16.64 17.99 5.52
CA GLY A 521 16.71 18.81 6.73
C GLY A 521 16.16 18.11 7.97
N GLU A 522 16.14 16.77 7.95
CA GLU A 522 15.71 15.91 9.04
C GLU A 522 16.89 15.49 9.91
N ASN A 523 16.57 14.78 10.99
CA ASN A 523 17.55 14.27 11.93
C ASN A 523 17.37 12.77 12.19
N ALA A 524 18.42 12.11 12.67
CA ALA A 524 18.41 10.68 12.95
C ALA A 524 19.27 10.24 14.14
N LEU A 525 18.79 9.23 14.85
CA LEU A 525 19.57 8.36 15.71
C LEU A 525 19.98 7.10 14.95
N ILE A 526 21.09 6.49 15.37
CA ILE A 526 21.52 5.17 14.90
C ILE A 526 21.08 4.13 15.94
N GLY A 527 20.23 3.19 15.55
CA GLY A 527 19.71 2.11 16.38
C GLY A 527 20.59 0.86 16.32
N ILE A 528 21.05 0.38 17.48
CA ILE A 528 22.01 -0.72 17.61
C ILE A 528 21.42 -1.81 18.52
N ALA A 529 21.51 -3.06 18.09
CA ALA A 529 21.21 -4.21 18.94
C ALA A 529 22.46 -4.63 19.70
N VAL A 530 22.32 -4.83 21.01
CA VAL A 530 23.34 -5.38 21.89
C VAL A 530 22.82 -6.69 22.48
N GLY A 531 23.71 -7.65 22.72
CA GLY A 531 23.33 -8.96 23.25
C GLY A 531 24.40 -9.52 24.16
N GLU A 532 23.94 -10.22 25.19
CA GLU A 532 24.73 -10.72 26.34
C GLU A 532 25.85 -11.67 25.93
N GLU A 533 25.62 -12.45 24.88
CA GLU A 533 26.55 -13.47 24.37
C GLU A 533 27.46 -12.94 23.24
N TYR A 534 27.23 -11.71 22.78
CA TYR A 534 27.74 -11.23 21.48
C TYR A 534 28.59 -9.96 21.53
N MET A 535 28.41 -9.11 22.56
CA MET A 535 29.23 -7.92 22.75
C MET A 535 29.51 -7.68 24.23
N THR A 536 30.77 -7.41 24.56
CA THR A 536 31.17 -6.90 25.87
C THR A 536 30.81 -5.43 26.00
N ASP A 537 30.64 -4.95 27.22
CA ASP A 537 30.32 -3.54 27.47
C ASP A 537 31.37 -2.57 26.91
N ALA A 538 32.64 -2.97 26.87
CA ALA A 538 33.72 -2.18 26.27
C ALA A 538 33.52 -2.02 24.76
N GLU A 539 33.08 -3.09 24.08
CA GLU A 539 32.78 -3.06 22.66
C GLU A 539 31.53 -2.23 22.35
N VAL A 540 30.50 -2.29 23.21
CA VAL A 540 29.32 -1.41 23.09
C VAL A 540 29.72 0.05 23.24
N LYS A 541 30.56 0.36 24.23
CA LYS A 541 31.05 1.72 24.45
C LYS A 541 31.90 2.22 23.28
N ASP A 542 32.89 1.44 22.84
CA ASP A 542 33.77 1.79 21.73
C ASP A 542 32.96 1.98 20.43
N LEU A 543 31.91 1.18 20.23
CA LEU A 543 31.00 1.34 19.09
C LEU A 543 30.23 2.66 19.14
N ILE A 544 29.64 3.02 20.29
CA ILE A 544 28.92 4.28 20.48
C ILE A 544 29.86 5.48 20.27
N GLU A 545 31.02 5.48 20.93
CA GLU A 545 32.02 6.55 20.79
C GLU A 545 32.50 6.67 19.35
N GLY A 546 32.78 5.54 18.68
CA GLY A 546 33.21 5.52 17.29
C GLY A 546 32.18 6.09 16.30
N LEU A 547 30.89 5.81 16.51
CA LEU A 547 29.81 6.38 15.69
C LEU A 547 29.63 7.88 15.95
N GLN A 548 29.70 8.31 17.21
CA GLN A 548 29.62 9.71 17.59
C GLN A 548 30.78 10.52 17.02
N ASP A 549 32.00 9.99 17.06
CA ASP A 549 33.18 10.63 16.49
C ASP A 549 33.06 10.75 14.96
N TYR A 550 32.66 9.67 14.28
CA TYR A 550 32.51 9.64 12.82
C TYR A 550 31.46 10.66 12.33
N TYR A 551 30.29 10.71 12.97
CA TYR A 551 29.19 11.60 12.59
C TYR A 551 29.20 12.96 13.32
N SER A 552 30.27 13.29 14.06
CA SER A 552 30.36 14.52 14.87
C SER A 552 30.15 15.83 14.10
N GLN A 553 30.39 15.83 12.79
CA GLN A 553 30.20 16.98 11.89
C GLN A 553 28.95 16.86 11.00
N ASP A 554 28.19 15.77 11.14
CA ASP A 554 26.98 15.55 10.37
C ASP A 554 25.79 16.23 11.07
N THR A 555 25.21 17.24 10.42
CA THR A 555 24.11 18.03 10.99
C THR A 555 22.83 17.23 11.19
N ALA A 556 22.67 16.09 10.50
CA ALA A 556 21.51 15.21 10.68
C ALA A 556 21.70 14.23 11.86
N PHE A 557 22.91 14.07 12.38
CA PHE A 557 23.16 13.10 13.44
C PHE A 557 22.74 13.65 14.81
N MET A 558 21.78 12.97 15.43
CA MET A 558 21.29 13.30 16.78
C MET A 558 21.84 12.39 17.86
N GLY A 559 22.47 11.25 17.54
CA GLY A 559 23.01 10.32 18.53
C GLY A 559 22.69 8.86 18.28
N THR A 560 22.62 8.06 19.34
CA THR A 560 22.47 6.59 19.27
C THR A 560 21.31 6.08 20.11
N SER A 561 20.75 4.94 19.73
CA SER A 561 19.72 4.22 20.48
C SER A 561 20.12 2.75 20.60
N ILE A 562 20.05 2.18 21.80
CA ILE A 562 20.38 0.77 22.03
C ILE A 562 19.15 -0.05 22.41
N VAL A 563 19.13 -1.31 21.96
CA VAL A 563 18.17 -2.33 22.38
C VAL A 563 18.91 -3.58 22.84
N VAL A 564 18.48 -4.18 23.95
CA VAL A 564 18.88 -5.54 24.31
C VAL A 564 18.09 -6.50 23.44
N TYR A 565 18.78 -7.28 22.61
CA TYR A 565 18.14 -8.07 21.56
C TYR A 565 17.21 -9.16 22.11
N GLU A 566 17.59 -9.74 23.25
CA GLU A 566 16.82 -10.75 23.96
C GLU A 566 15.46 -10.18 24.44
N ASP A 567 15.47 -8.98 25.02
CA ASP A 567 14.24 -8.27 25.41
C ASP A 567 13.38 -7.97 24.18
N TYR A 568 14.01 -7.55 23.08
CA TYR A 568 13.29 -7.25 21.84
C TYR A 568 12.55 -8.48 21.30
N GLN A 569 13.19 -9.65 21.35
CA GLN A 569 12.59 -10.92 20.89
C GLN A 569 11.42 -11.39 21.76
N GLU A 570 11.46 -11.17 23.07
CA GLU A 570 10.35 -11.53 23.97
C GLU A 570 9.05 -10.76 23.65
N TYR A 571 9.19 -9.53 23.16
CA TYR A 571 8.07 -8.61 22.92
C TYR A 571 7.77 -8.34 21.44
N SER A 572 8.42 -9.06 20.52
CA SER A 572 8.13 -8.99 19.07
C SER A 572 7.25 -10.16 18.60
N PRO A 573 6.18 -9.92 17.81
CA PRO A 573 5.27 -10.98 17.39
C PRO A 573 5.89 -11.86 16.30
N VAL A 574 6.52 -12.98 16.68
CA VAL A 574 6.96 -14.01 15.73
C VAL A 574 5.74 -14.74 15.16
N THR A 575 5.53 -14.67 13.85
CA THR A 575 4.73 -15.62 13.08
C THR A 575 5.43 -16.98 13.11
N SER A 576 5.19 -17.77 14.15
CA SER A 576 5.62 -19.16 14.17
C SER A 576 4.85 -19.93 13.10
N ALA A 577 5.55 -20.35 12.04
CA ALA A 577 5.09 -21.36 11.10
C ALA A 577 4.71 -22.62 11.89
N THR A 578 3.42 -22.89 12.01
CA THR A 578 2.93 -24.19 12.50
C THR A 578 2.97 -25.19 11.37
N ASP A 579 4.09 -25.90 11.22
CA ASP A 579 4.07 -27.25 10.67
C ASP A 579 3.96 -28.25 11.83
N GLY A 580 2.93 -29.10 11.74
CA GLY A 580 2.51 -29.99 12.80
C GLY A 580 3.53 -31.10 13.07
N ASN A 581 4.13 -31.08 14.26
CA ASN A 581 4.29 -32.28 15.07
C ASN A 581 4.60 -31.89 16.52
N SER A 582 3.64 -32.08 17.42
CA SER A 582 3.92 -32.14 18.85
C SER A 582 3.54 -33.52 19.36
N PRO A 583 4.38 -34.11 20.22
CA PRO A 583 3.89 -34.18 21.58
C PRO A 583 4.98 -33.79 22.58
N ALA A 584 4.65 -32.81 23.42
CA ALA A 584 4.61 -32.93 24.88
C ALA A 584 4.90 -31.57 25.54
N ILE A 585 3.93 -31.08 26.32
CA ILE A 585 4.20 -30.13 27.39
C ILE A 585 4.80 -30.91 28.56
N PRO A 586 5.91 -30.43 29.13
CA PRO A 586 5.98 -30.28 30.58
C PRO A 586 6.28 -28.83 30.97
N ALA A 587 5.61 -28.43 32.05
CA ALA A 587 5.58 -27.10 32.63
C ALA A 587 6.88 -26.70 33.37
N PHE A 588 6.96 -25.39 33.63
CA PHE A 588 7.83 -24.68 34.59
C PHE A 588 9.31 -24.49 34.24
N THR A 589 9.69 -23.25 33.92
CA THR A 589 10.21 -22.29 34.90
C THR A 589 9.89 -20.87 34.45
N ALA A 590 9.32 -20.06 35.35
CA ALA A 590 9.35 -18.61 35.20
C ALA A 590 10.81 -18.19 34.99
N LEU A 591 11.13 -17.59 33.84
CA LEU A 591 12.38 -16.84 33.74
C LEU A 591 12.18 -15.60 34.62
N THR A 592 12.71 -15.73 35.82
CA THR A 592 13.04 -14.61 36.70
C THR A 592 13.74 -13.53 35.90
N GLY A 593 13.30 -12.29 36.10
CA GLY A 593 13.64 -11.12 35.30
C GLY A 593 15.10 -11.03 34.85
N ILE A 594 15.25 -10.55 33.62
CA ILE A 594 16.52 -10.27 32.96
C ILE A 594 17.32 -9.37 33.89
N THR A 595 18.28 -10.00 34.55
CA THR A 595 19.16 -9.41 35.55
C THR A 595 20.13 -8.50 34.83
N MET A 596 19.95 -7.18 35.01
CA MET A 596 20.84 -6.13 34.52
C MET A 596 20.74 -6.03 32.98
N LEU A 597 20.25 -4.94 32.37
CA LEU A 597 21.16 -3.87 31.96
C LEU A 597 22.61 -4.39 31.94
N LEU A 598 23.00 -5.25 31.00
CA LEU A 598 24.20 -6.11 31.07
C LEU A 598 25.39 -5.57 31.85
N ALA A 599 25.73 -4.30 31.65
CA ALA A 599 26.25 -3.47 32.72
C ALA A 599 25.94 -1.98 32.50
N VAL A 600 24.78 -1.50 32.95
CA VAL A 600 24.82 -0.20 33.67
C VAL A 600 25.35 -0.44 35.09
N ALA A 601 25.15 -1.64 35.65
CA ALA A 601 25.39 -1.93 37.05
C ALA A 601 26.83 -2.38 37.42
N TYR A 602 27.67 -2.88 36.51
CA TYR A 602 29.03 -3.35 36.86
C TYR A 602 30.19 -2.47 36.37
N ILE A 603 29.99 -1.61 35.35
CA ILE A 603 31.01 -0.67 34.86
C ILE A 603 31.13 0.61 35.70
N LEU A 604 30.22 0.89 36.62
CA LEU A 604 30.35 2.05 37.51
C LEU A 604 31.06 1.75 38.85
N ARG A 605 31.76 0.61 39.00
CA ARG A 605 32.47 0.28 40.26
C ARG A 605 33.98 0.03 40.20
N LYS A 606 34.65 0.27 39.07
CA LYS A 606 36.12 0.36 39.03
C LYS A 606 36.63 1.39 38.01
N ARG A 607 36.17 2.64 38.15
CA ARG A 607 37.03 3.83 38.05
C ARG A 607 36.36 5.04 38.67
#